data_AF-A0A821UB02-F1
#
_entry.id   AF-A0A821UB02-F1
#
_cell.length_a   1.000
_cell.length_b   1.000
_cell.length_c   1.000
_cell.angle_alpha   90.00
_cell.angle_beta   90.00
_cell.angle_gamma   90.00
#
_symmetry.space_group_name_H-M   'P 1'
#
loop_
_entity.id
_entity.type
_entity.pdbx_description
1 polymer ?
#
loop_
_entity_poly.entity_id
_entity_poly.type
_entity_poly.pdbx_seq_one_letter_code
_entity_poly.pdbx_strand_id
1 'polypeptide(L)' 'ARLTNAYCLVGTGASENFYSTFQSELSEHIPVIHSSIGDCRIVGRLTVGNRHGLLVPSSTTDKE' A
#
# COMPACT_ATOMS: atom_id res chain seq x y z
N ALA A 1 -2.68 0.82 5.49
CA ALA A 1 -2.93 0.62 4.06
C ALA A 1 -3.37 1.95 3.43
N ARG A 2 -3.15 2.13 2.12
CA ARG A 2 -3.66 3.26 1.33
C ARG A 2 -4.52 2.68 0.20
N LEU A 3 -5.81 2.97 0.22
CA LEU A 3 -6.75 2.50 -0.79
C LEU A 3 -7.08 3.62 -1.77
N THR A 4 -7.03 3.32 -3.06
CA THR A 4 -7.48 4.20 -4.14
C THR A 4 -8.36 3.41 -5.11
N ASN A 5 -9.01 4.09 -6.05
CA ASN A 5 -9.84 3.44 -7.05
C ASN A 5 -9.06 2.57 -8.05
N ALA A 6 -7.72 2.63 -8.06
CA ALA A 6 -6.88 1.92 -9.03
C ALA A 6 -5.83 1.01 -8.39
N TYR A 7 -5.51 1.18 -7.10
CA TYR A 7 -4.51 0.38 -6.40
C TYR A 7 -4.69 0.45 -4.89
N CYS A 8 -4.23 -0.58 -4.20
CA CYS A 8 -4.16 -0.63 -2.75
C CYS A 8 -2.70 -0.88 -2.31
N LEU A 9 -2.16 -0.03 -1.44
CA LEU A 9 -0.85 -0.24 -0.81
C LEU A 9 -1.04 -0.75 0.61
N VAL A 10 -0.36 -1.83 0.94
CA VAL A 10 -0.42 -2.48 2.24
C VAL A 10 0.98 -2.53 2.83
N GLY A 11 1.10 -2.16 4.10
CA GLY A 11 2.39 -2.15 4.79
C GLY A 11 2.89 -3.58 4.99
N THR A 12 4.17 -3.82 4.75
CA THR A 12 4.81 -5.09 5.05
C THR A 12 4.76 -5.41 6.57
N GLY A 13 4.68 -6.69 6.92
CA GLY A 13 4.62 -7.14 8.31
C GLY A 13 3.26 -6.98 9.01
N ALA A 14 2.16 -6.81 8.28
CA ALA A 14 0.81 -7.01 8.81
C ALA A 14 0.50 -8.51 9.02
N SER A 15 -0.56 -8.82 9.77
CA SER A 15 -1.01 -10.20 9.97
C SER A 15 -1.57 -10.80 8.68
N GLU A 16 -1.50 -12.13 8.56
CA GLU A 16 -2.04 -12.84 7.39
C GLU A 16 -3.55 -12.58 7.21
N ASN A 17 -4.30 -12.53 8.31
CA ASN A 17 -5.72 -12.16 8.33
C ASN A 17 -5.97 -10.77 7.73
N PHE A 18 -5.02 -9.85 7.87
CA PHE A 18 -5.12 -8.54 7.25
C PHE A 18 -4.99 -8.67 5.74
N TYR A 19 -3.94 -9.34 5.25
CA TYR A 19 -3.75 -9.52 3.80
C TYR A 19 -4.87 -10.31 3.14
N SER A 20 -5.39 -11.35 3.79
CA SER A 20 -6.47 -12.17 3.25
C SER A 20 -7.76 -11.38 3.05
N THR A 21 -8.07 -10.45 3.95
CA THR A 21 -9.25 -9.57 3.82
C THR A 21 -9.10 -8.59 2.65
N PHE A 22 -7.91 -8.03 2.43
CA PHE A 22 -7.68 -7.15 1.27
C PHE A 22 -7.66 -7.96 -0.03
N GLN A 23 -7.07 -9.16 -0.03
CA GLN A 23 -7.04 -10.00 -1.22
C GLN A 23 -8.42 -10.54 -1.58
N SER A 24 -9.25 -10.97 -0.62
CA SER A 24 -10.57 -11.53 -0.94
C SER A 24 -11.47 -10.52 -1.64
N GLU A 25 -11.46 -9.26 -1.18
CA GLU A 25 -12.37 -8.23 -1.68
C GLU A 25 -11.81 -7.41 -2.84
N LEU A 26 -10.49 -7.19 -2.91
CA LEU A 26 -9.91 -6.21 -3.83
C LEU A 26 -9.06 -6.83 -4.93
N SER A 27 -8.54 -8.04 -4.77
CA SER A 27 -7.58 -8.61 -5.74
C SER A 27 -8.16 -8.81 -7.14
N GLU A 28 -9.48 -8.99 -7.26
CA GLU A 28 -10.17 -9.12 -8.55
C GLU A 28 -10.32 -7.77 -9.28
N HIS A 29 -10.31 -6.65 -8.54
CA HIS A 29 -10.60 -5.32 -9.09
C HIS A 29 -9.38 -4.41 -9.20
N ILE A 30 -8.52 -4.40 -8.18
CA ILE A 30 -7.36 -3.52 -8.10
C ILE A 30 -6.14 -4.28 -7.54
N PRO A 31 -4.92 -3.96 -8.00
CA PRO A 31 -3.70 -4.53 -7.45
C PRO A 31 -3.52 -4.17 -5.97
N VAL A 32 -3.29 -5.20 -5.15
CA VAL A 32 -2.89 -5.08 -3.74
C VAL A 32 -1.38 -5.27 -3.65
N ILE A 33 -0.66 -4.19 -3.33
CA ILE A 33 0.80 -4.11 -3.34
C ILE A 33 1.31 -4.09 -1.91
N HIS A 34 2.21 -5.02 -1.59
CA HIS A 34 2.90 -5.06 -0.29
C HIS A 34 4.20 -4.28 -0.38
N SER A 35 4.31 -3.16 0.33
CA SER A 35 5.55 -2.39 0.39
C SER A 35 5.72 -1.71 1.75
N SER A 36 6.95 -1.33 2.08
CA SER A 36 7.27 -0.35 3.12
C SER A 36 7.56 0.98 2.44
N ILE A 37 7.46 2.08 3.19
CA ILE A 37 7.80 3.40 2.66
C ILE A 37 8.74 4.05 3.66
N GLY A 38 10.01 4.23 3.30
CA GLY A 38 11.05 4.67 4.22
C GLY A 38 11.27 3.69 5.37
N ASP A 39 11.30 2.39 5.07
CA ASP A 39 11.44 1.28 6.02
C ASP A 39 10.35 1.24 7.11
N CYS A 40 9.23 1.95 6.87
CA CYS A 40 8.12 2.08 7.79
C CYS A 40 6.89 1.32 7.30
N ARG A 41 6.21 0.62 8.24
CA ARG A 41 4.96 -0.13 7.97
C ARG A 41 3.73 0.77 7.86
N ILE A 42 3.85 2.04 8.25
CA ILE A 42 2.76 3.02 8.27
C ILE A 42 2.51 3.68 6.90
N VAL A 43 2.56 2.90 5.81
CA VAL A 43 2.44 3.37 4.42
C VAL A 43 1.19 4.23 4.16
N GLY A 44 0.10 3.93 4.86
CA GLY A 44 -1.17 4.68 4.73
C GLY A 44 -1.11 6.11 5.27
N ARG A 45 -0.20 6.39 6.21
CA ARG A 45 0.02 7.72 6.80
C ARG A 45 1.10 8.51 6.06
N LEU A 46 2.10 7.81 5.53
CA LEU A 46 3.25 8.43 4.85
C LEU A 46 2.96 8.80 3.39
N THR A 47 2.02 8.11 2.75
CA THR A 47 1.72 8.30 1.32
C THR A 47 0.36 8.95 1.09
N VAL A 48 0.29 9.76 0.05
CA VAL A 48 -0.95 10.36 -0.44
C VAL A 48 -1.05 10.06 -1.92
N GLY A 49 -2.19 9.56 -2.36
CA GLY A 49 -2.39 9.22 -3.76
C GLY A 49 -3.86 9.07 -4.11
N ASN A 50 -4.11 9.09 -5.41
CA ASN A 50 -5.41 8.89 -6.05
C ASN A 50 -5.21 7.95 -7.27
N ARG A 51 -6.26 7.74 -8.07
CA ARG A 51 -6.19 6.89 -9.27
C ARG A 51 -5.20 7.35 -10.35
N HIS A 52 -4.66 8.57 -10.26
CA HIS A 52 -3.78 9.18 -11.25
C HIS A 52 -2.32 9.25 -10.79
N GLY A 53 -2.03 9.00 -9.52
CA GLY A 53 -0.66 9.06 -9.01
C GLY A 53 -0.54 8.91 -7.51
N LEU A 54 0.70 8.66 -7.08
CA LEU A 54 1.10 8.45 -5.70
C LEU A 54 2.26 9.37 -5.36
N LEU A 55 2.15 10.08 -4.23
CA LEU A 55 3.22 10.86 -3.62
C LEU A 55 3.76 10.08 -2.42
N VAL A 56 5.08 9.96 -2.38
CA VAL A 56 5.85 9.29 -1.34
C VAL A 56 6.82 10.30 -0.70
N PRO A 57 7.20 10.11 0.58
CA PRO A 57 8.17 10.99 1.23
C PRO A 57 9.57 10.83 0.61
N SER A 58 10.42 11.85 0.78
CA SER A 58 11.81 11.83 0.29
C SER A 58 12.70 10.79 0.99
N SER A 59 12.22 10.18 2.07
CA SER A 59 12.89 9.09 2.79
C SER A 59 12.66 7.71 2.16
N THR A 60 11.82 7.62 1.11
CA THR A 60 11.56 6.36 0.40
C THR A 60 12.82 5.91 -0.33
N THR A 61 13.18 4.64 -0.20
CA THR A 61 14.37 4.08 -0.85
C THR A 61 14.09 3.69 -2.30
N ASP A 62 15.12 3.67 -3.15
CA ASP A 62 14.96 3.31 -4.58
C ASP A 62 14.46 1.87 -4.83
N LYS A 63 14.49 1.02 -3.80
CA LYS A 63 14.04 -0.38 -3.86
C LYS A 63 12.54 -0.53 -3.55
N GLU A 64 11.98 0.37 -2.77
CA GLU A 64 10.59 0.33 -2.27
C GLU A 64 9.56 0.73 -3.33
#